data_AF-A0A3N4G2A3-F1
#
_entry.id   AF-A0A3N4G2A3-F1
#
_cell.length_a   1.000
_cell.length_b   1.000
_cell.length_c   1.000
_cell.angle_alpha   90.00
_cell.angle_beta   90.00
_cell.angle_gamma   90.00
#
_symmetry.space_group_name_H-M   'P 1'
#
loop_
_entity.id
_entity.type
_entity.pdbx_description
1 polymer ?
#
loop_
_entity_poly.entity_id
_entity_poly.type
_entity_poly.pdbx_seq_one_letter_code
_entity_poly.pdbx_strand_id
1 'polypeptide(L)'
;MRVWRKSLNNKEDKTPIVLHIKEAVNGRVPLISVGSIETPAQAEEVMDAGIEFVALGRESIREPQWVQKVEAGQEDTIRYTLDKNDMEELGINPAFANFLGMLGADMHFVGEEDKQNFGEELGSIEGNY
;
A
#
# COMPACT_ATOMS: atom_id res chain seq x y z
N MET A 1 6.65 -0.76 -2.63
CA MET A 1 6.66 0.07 -3.87
C MET A 1 5.40 0.90 -3.85
N ARG A 2 5.47 2.22 -4.11
CA ARG A 2 4.32 3.13 -4.03
C ARG A 2 3.67 3.32 -5.40
N VAL A 3 2.34 3.44 -5.45
CA VAL A 3 1.58 3.67 -6.68
C VAL A 3 2.04 4.91 -7.45
N TRP A 4 2.34 5.99 -6.74
CA TRP A 4 2.79 7.27 -7.30
C TRP A 4 4.30 7.35 -7.59
N ARG A 5 4.98 6.20 -7.72
CA ARG A 5 6.42 6.16 -7.96
C ARG A 5 6.76 6.76 -9.33
N LYS A 6 7.76 7.64 -9.33
CA LYS A 6 8.35 8.28 -10.52
C LYS A 6 9.48 7.42 -11.10
N SER A 7 9.95 7.78 -12.29
CA SER A 7 11.05 7.09 -12.95
C SER A 7 12.32 7.06 -12.09
N LEU A 8 12.99 5.91 -12.07
CA LEU A 8 14.32 5.76 -11.43
C LEU A 8 15.46 6.13 -12.38
N ASN A 9 15.22 6.02 -13.69
CA ASN A 9 16.23 6.20 -14.71
C ASN A 9 16.26 7.64 -15.20
N ASN A 10 15.09 8.27 -15.35
CA ASN A 10 14.98 9.66 -15.76
C ASN A 10 14.49 10.51 -14.58
N LYS A 11 15.41 11.21 -13.91
CA LYS A 11 15.09 12.04 -12.74
C LYS A 11 14.34 13.32 -13.09
N GLU A 12 14.40 13.78 -14.33
CA GLU A 12 13.69 14.98 -14.80
C GLU A 12 12.20 14.73 -15.00
N ASP A 13 11.85 13.50 -15.38
CA ASP A 13 10.45 13.08 -15.52
C ASP A 13 9.77 12.99 -14.16
N LYS A 14 8.82 13.91 -13.91
CA LYS A 14 8.08 13.99 -12.66
C LYS A 14 6.75 13.23 -12.71
N THR A 15 6.37 12.69 -13.86
CA THR A 15 5.12 11.97 -14.03
C THR A 15 5.24 10.58 -13.40
N PRO A 16 4.28 10.17 -12.55
CA PRO A 16 4.22 8.82 -12.03
C PRO A 16 4.15 7.77 -13.16
N ILE A 17 4.83 6.64 -12.98
CA ILE A 17 4.91 5.56 -13.98
C ILE A 17 3.51 5.07 -14.39
N VAL A 18 2.59 5.00 -13.43
CA VAL A 18 1.22 4.54 -13.69
C VAL A 18 0.46 5.44 -14.67
N LEU A 19 0.74 6.75 -14.69
CA LEU A 19 0.08 7.68 -15.62
C LEU A 19 0.62 7.54 -17.04
N HIS A 20 1.92 7.28 -17.20
CA HIS A 20 2.49 6.92 -18.51
C HIS A 20 1.87 5.63 -19.05
N ILE A 21 1.68 4.62 -18.19
CA ILE A 21 1.03 3.37 -18.58
C ILE A 21 -0.43 3.62 -18.96
N LYS A 22 -1.17 4.42 -18.18
CA LYS A 22 -2.55 4.82 -18.49
C LYS A 22 -2.63 5.48 -19.87
N GLU A 23 -1.78 6.47 -20.14
CA GLU A 23 -1.72 7.15 -21.44
C GLU A 23 -1.41 6.17 -22.58
N ALA A 24 -0.43 5.30 -22.38
CA ALA A 24 -0.09 4.28 -23.37
C ALA A 24 -1.24 3.30 -23.62
N VAL A 25 -1.94 2.84 -22.57
CA VAL A 25 -3.10 1.93 -22.70
C VAL A 25 -4.27 2.62 -23.40
N ASN A 26 -4.49 3.90 -23.12
CA ASN A 26 -5.50 4.75 -23.76
C ASN A 26 -6.90 4.10 -23.79
N GLY A 27 -7.34 3.55 -22.64
CA GLY A 27 -8.67 2.95 -22.48
C GLY A 27 -8.93 1.67 -23.29
N ARG A 28 -7.91 1.08 -23.94
CA ARG A 28 -8.06 -0.15 -24.73
C ARG A 28 -8.42 -1.37 -23.88
N VAL A 29 -7.94 -1.39 -22.65
CA VAL A 29 -8.23 -2.40 -21.63
C VAL A 29 -8.27 -1.71 -20.26
N PRO A 30 -9.03 -2.24 -19.29
CA PRO A 30 -8.99 -1.72 -17.92
C PRO A 30 -7.61 -1.85 -17.31
N LEU A 31 -7.16 -0.82 -16.59
CA LEU A 31 -5.89 -0.83 -15.87
C LEU A 31 -6.13 -1.10 -14.38
N ILE A 32 -5.34 -2.01 -13.82
CA ILE A 32 -5.29 -2.27 -12.37
C ILE A 32 -3.97 -1.72 -11.83
N SER A 33 -4.05 -0.81 -10.88
CA SER A 33 -2.86 -0.25 -10.22
C SER A 33 -2.62 -0.88 -8.85
N VAL A 34 -1.34 -0.94 -8.46
CA VAL A 34 -0.88 -1.51 -7.18
C VAL A 34 0.19 -0.63 -6.56
N GLY A 35 0.32 -0.71 -5.24
CA GLY A 35 1.50 -0.22 -4.52
C GLY A 35 1.20 0.60 -3.28
N SER A 36 1.22 -0.07 -2.12
CA SER A 36 1.04 0.52 -0.79
C SER A 36 -0.20 1.42 -0.69
N ILE A 37 -1.32 0.95 -1.26
CA ILE A 37 -2.62 1.58 -1.12
C ILE A 37 -3.29 0.88 0.06
N GLU A 38 -3.55 1.63 1.12
CA GLU A 38 -4.02 1.11 2.40
C GLU A 38 -5.46 1.54 2.68
N THR A 39 -5.75 2.82 2.49
CA THR A 39 -7.04 3.43 2.87
C THR A 39 -8.00 3.60 1.69
N PRO A 40 -9.31 3.70 1.95
CA PRO A 40 -10.31 3.97 0.92
C PRO A 40 -10.00 5.25 0.15
N ALA A 41 -9.65 6.33 0.86
CA ALA A 41 -9.24 7.60 0.25
C ALA A 41 -8.03 7.47 -0.71
N GLN A 42 -7.05 6.62 -0.39
CA GLN A 42 -5.92 6.35 -1.31
C GLN A 42 -6.37 5.56 -2.55
N ALA A 43 -7.31 4.63 -2.39
CA ALA A 43 -7.88 3.91 -3.53
C ALA A 43 -8.68 4.86 -4.44
N GLU A 44 -9.49 5.74 -3.85
CA GLU A 44 -10.22 6.80 -4.56
C GLU A 44 -9.28 7.74 -5.31
N GLU A 45 -8.20 8.21 -4.68
CA GLU A 45 -7.20 9.08 -5.35
C GLU A 45 -6.65 8.44 -6.64
N VAL A 46 -6.39 7.14 -6.61
CA VAL A 46 -5.90 6.38 -7.77
C VAL A 46 -6.98 6.26 -8.84
N MET A 47 -8.22 6.00 -8.44
CA MET A 47 -9.34 5.87 -9.37
C MET A 47 -9.73 7.21 -10.02
N ASP A 48 -9.72 8.30 -9.26
CA ASP A 48 -9.95 9.67 -9.73
C ASP A 48 -8.89 10.14 -10.72
N ALA A 49 -7.66 9.61 -10.61
CA ALA A 49 -6.63 9.78 -11.63
C ALA A 49 -6.95 9.03 -12.94
N GLY A 50 -8.10 8.37 -13.05
CA GLY A 50 -8.64 7.67 -14.21
C GLY A 50 -8.03 6.29 -14.43
N ILE A 51 -7.74 5.58 -13.35
CA ILE A 51 -7.36 4.16 -13.36
C ILE A 51 -8.58 3.36 -12.90
N GLU A 52 -8.98 2.33 -13.65
CA GLU A 52 -10.27 1.68 -13.40
C GLU A 52 -10.31 0.86 -12.11
N PHE A 53 -9.19 0.26 -11.72
CA PHE A 53 -9.14 -0.63 -10.56
C PHE A 53 -7.88 -0.46 -9.72
N VAL A 54 -8.01 -0.79 -8.44
CA VAL A 54 -6.93 -0.87 -7.47
C VAL A 54 -6.84 -2.30 -6.95
N ALA A 55 -5.62 -2.83 -6.82
CA ALA A 55 -5.41 -4.09 -6.10
C ALA A 55 -4.90 -3.84 -4.68
N LEU A 56 -5.51 -4.53 -3.73
CA LEU A 56 -5.16 -4.54 -2.32
C LEU A 56 -4.44 -5.85 -2.00
N GLY A 57 -3.19 -5.76 -1.57
CA GLY A 57 -2.34 -6.92 -1.35
C GLY A 57 -2.27 -7.29 0.14
N ARG A 58 -1.49 -6.51 0.88
CA ARG A 58 -1.25 -6.74 2.32
C ARG A 58 -2.52 -6.45 3.13
N GLU A 59 -3.28 -5.50 2.66
CA GLU A 59 -4.53 -5.02 3.21
C GLU A 59 -5.59 -6.11 3.12
N SER A 60 -5.65 -6.88 2.02
CA SER A 60 -6.51 -8.06 1.90
C SER A 60 -6.09 -9.21 2.82
N ILE A 61 -4.80 -9.31 3.16
CA ILE A 61 -4.30 -10.31 4.13
C ILE A 61 -4.64 -9.88 5.55
N ARG A 62 -4.45 -8.59 5.87
CA ARG A 62 -4.66 -8.01 7.20
C ARG A 62 -6.15 -7.86 7.53
N GLU A 63 -6.95 -7.50 6.53
CA GLU A 63 -8.38 -7.28 6.62
C GLU A 63 -9.09 -7.94 5.42
N PRO A 64 -9.45 -9.23 5.51
CA PRO A 64 -10.12 -9.95 4.43
C PRO A 64 -11.50 -9.40 4.08
N GLN A 65 -12.11 -8.57 4.95
CA GLN A 65 -13.40 -7.91 4.71
C GLN A 65 -13.25 -6.42 4.34
N TRP A 66 -12.06 -6.00 3.86
CA TRP A 66 -11.77 -4.59 3.62
C TRP A 66 -12.81 -3.94 2.71
N VAL A 67 -13.12 -4.58 1.57
CA VAL A 67 -14.08 -4.05 0.60
C VAL A 67 -15.48 -3.97 1.20
N GLN A 68 -15.89 -5.01 1.91
CA GLN A 68 -17.21 -5.09 2.56
C GLN A 68 -17.38 -4.00 3.61
N LYS A 69 -16.32 -3.69 4.38
CA LYS A 69 -16.33 -2.60 5.36
C LYS A 69 -16.46 -1.24 4.70
N VAL A 70 -15.77 -1.01 3.59
CA VAL A 70 -15.92 0.22 2.80
C VAL A 70 -17.34 0.36 2.25
N GLU A 71 -17.86 -0.68 1.61
CA GLU A 71 -19.22 -0.69 1.07
C GLU A 71 -20.30 -0.46 2.15
N ALA A 72 -20.04 -0.92 3.39
CA ALA A 72 -20.91 -0.71 4.54
C ALA A 72 -20.73 0.66 5.24
N GLY A 73 -19.80 1.50 4.79
CA GLY A 73 -19.47 2.77 5.44
C GLY A 73 -18.79 2.63 6.81
N GLN A 74 -18.10 1.51 7.05
CA GLN A 74 -17.44 1.15 8.31
C GLN A 74 -15.91 1.25 8.19
N GLU A 75 -15.42 2.27 7.50
CA GLU A 75 -13.99 2.46 7.20
C GLU A 75 -13.12 2.59 8.46
N ASP A 76 -13.70 3.14 9.53
CA ASP A 76 -13.09 3.29 10.86
C ASP A 76 -12.83 1.93 11.56
N THR A 77 -13.48 0.87 11.09
CA THR A 77 -13.32 -0.50 11.62
C THR A 77 -12.31 -1.34 10.83
N ILE A 78 -11.72 -0.78 9.77
CA ILE A 78 -10.71 -1.47 8.96
C ILE A 78 -9.44 -1.67 9.79
N ARG A 79 -8.93 -2.90 9.83
CA ARG A 79 -7.69 -3.24 10.52
C ARG A 79 -6.47 -2.77 9.71
N TYR A 80 -5.71 -1.80 10.23
CA TYR A 80 -4.47 -1.30 9.62
C TYR A 80 -3.17 -1.75 10.32
N THR A 81 -3.30 -2.52 11.40
CA THR A 81 -2.18 -3.17 12.09
C THR A 81 -2.48 -4.65 12.31
N LEU A 82 -1.46 -5.51 12.35
CA LEU A 82 -1.64 -6.94 12.58
C LEU A 82 -1.19 -7.34 13.99
N ASP A 83 -2.09 -7.87 14.82
CA ASP A 83 -1.71 -8.49 16.09
C ASP A 83 -1.28 -9.95 15.85
N LYS A 84 -0.28 -10.44 16.58
CA LYS A 84 0.16 -11.84 16.48
C LYS A 84 -0.92 -12.83 16.89
N ASN A 85 -1.82 -12.42 17.79
CA ASN A 85 -2.96 -13.23 18.22
C ASN A 85 -4.00 -13.42 17.11
N ASP A 86 -4.07 -12.53 16.13
CA ASP A 86 -5.02 -12.61 15.02
C ASP A 86 -4.52 -13.51 13.87
N MET A 87 -3.27 -13.99 13.92
CA MET A 87 -2.67 -14.74 12.82
C MET A 87 -3.41 -16.05 12.51
N GLU A 88 -3.92 -16.74 13.52
CA GLU A 88 -4.69 -17.97 13.32
C GLU A 88 -6.02 -17.69 12.63
N GLU A 89 -6.76 -16.67 13.08
CA GLU A 89 -8.02 -16.21 12.45
C GLU A 89 -7.80 -15.88 10.97
N LEU A 90 -6.71 -15.19 10.66
CA LEU A 90 -6.35 -14.77 9.31
C LEU A 90 -5.70 -15.89 8.46
N GLY A 91 -5.57 -17.10 8.99
CA GLY A 91 -4.93 -18.23 8.29
C GLY A 91 -3.44 -18.04 8.02
N ILE A 92 -2.78 -17.13 8.74
CA ILE A 92 -1.35 -16.82 8.61
C ILE A 92 -0.54 -17.81 9.47
N ASN A 93 -0.24 -18.96 8.88
CA ASN A 93 0.65 -19.95 9.51
C ASN A 93 2.13 -19.47 9.51
N PRO A 94 3.02 -20.11 10.29
CA PRO A 94 4.42 -19.70 10.38
C PRO A 94 5.18 -19.71 9.05
N ALA A 95 4.88 -20.63 8.14
CA ALA A 95 5.53 -20.67 6.83
C ALA A 95 5.11 -19.47 5.96
N PHE A 96 3.84 -19.10 6.01
CA PHE A 96 3.34 -17.92 5.30
C PHE A 96 3.87 -16.62 5.92
N ALA A 97 3.91 -16.53 7.25
CA ALA A 97 4.53 -15.39 7.94
C ALA A 97 6.01 -15.20 7.57
N ASN A 98 6.78 -16.29 7.56
CA ASN A 98 8.18 -16.26 7.13
C ASN A 98 8.32 -15.81 5.68
N PHE A 99 7.45 -16.30 4.80
CA PHE A 99 7.42 -15.88 3.40
C PHE A 99 7.14 -14.38 3.25
N LEU A 100 6.16 -13.84 3.98
CA LEU A 100 5.87 -12.41 3.99
C LEU A 100 7.07 -11.59 4.48
N GLY A 101 7.75 -12.06 5.53
CA GLY A 101 8.99 -11.44 6.02
C GLY A 101 10.12 -11.45 4.98
N MET A 102 10.30 -12.56 4.25
CA MET A 102 11.29 -12.67 3.17
C MET A 102 11.00 -11.72 2.00
N LEU A 103 9.74 -11.45 1.72
CA LEU A 103 9.32 -10.46 0.71
C LEU A 103 9.53 -9.01 1.17
N GLY A 104 9.88 -8.79 2.44
CA GLY A 104 9.89 -7.45 3.04
C GLY A 104 8.48 -6.83 3.07
N ALA A 105 7.44 -7.67 3.19
CA ALA A 105 6.08 -7.19 3.33
C ALA A 105 5.91 -6.55 4.71
N ASP A 106 5.75 -5.24 4.72
CA ASP A 106 5.44 -4.51 5.94
C ASP A 106 3.98 -4.73 6.33
N MET A 107 3.77 -5.55 7.37
CA MET A 107 2.45 -5.94 7.87
C MET A 107 1.95 -5.05 9.00
N HIS A 108 2.69 -4.01 9.40
CA HIS A 108 2.41 -3.16 10.57
C HIS A 108 2.06 -4.00 11.81
N PHE A 109 3.00 -4.84 12.26
CA PHE A 109 2.75 -5.64 13.46
C PHE A 109 2.61 -4.73 14.68
N VAL A 110 1.62 -5.01 15.53
CA VAL A 110 1.44 -4.28 16.79
C VAL A 110 2.73 -4.37 17.62
N GLY A 111 3.28 -3.21 18.00
CA GLY A 111 4.51 -3.10 18.79
C GLY A 111 5.82 -3.11 17.99
N GLU A 112 5.78 -3.18 16.66
CA GLU A 112 6.90 -2.78 15.81
C GLU A 112 6.81 -1.28 15.53
N GLU A 113 7.81 -0.48 15.94
CA GLU A 113 7.86 0.94 15.58
C GLU A 113 8.13 1.11 14.08
N ASP A 114 7.36 2.00 13.45
CA ASP A 114 7.50 2.35 12.04
C ASP A 114 8.92 2.86 11.75
N LYS A 115 9.70 2.06 11.00
CA LYS A 115 11.00 2.47 10.48
C LYS A 115 10.94 3.72 9.57
N GLN A 116 9.73 4.14 9.18
CA GLN A 116 9.51 5.36 8.38
C GLN A 116 9.75 6.64 9.21
N ASN A 117 9.38 6.68 10.50
CA ASN A 117 9.57 7.87 11.34
C ASN A 117 11.05 8.12 11.69
N PHE A 118 11.83 7.05 11.85
CA PHE A 118 13.28 7.16 12.13
C PHE A 118 14.07 7.85 11.01
N GLY A 119 13.64 7.72 9.76
CA GLY A 119 14.31 8.35 8.61
C GLY A 119 14.03 9.86 8.50
N GLU A 120 12.82 10.29 8.84
CA GLU A 120 12.43 11.71 8.82
C GLU A 120 13.05 12.49 10.00
N GLU A 121 13.14 11.88 11.19
CA GLU A 121 13.85 12.49 12.33
C GLU A 121 15.34 12.69 12.05
N LEU A 122 16.03 11.71 11.47
CA LEU A 122 17.47 11.84 11.15
C LEU A 122 17.72 12.85 10.02
N GLY A 123 16.86 12.90 9.00
CA GLY A 123 16.95 13.88 7.92
C GLY A 123 16.73 15.33 8.38
N SER A 124 15.98 15.53 9.47
CA SER A 124 15.78 16.85 10.08
C SER A 124 16.96 17.31 10.96
N ILE A 125 17.78 16.37 11.44
CA ILE A 125 18.94 16.65 12.31
C ILE A 125 20.18 17.00 11.47
N GLU A 126 20.35 16.43 10.28
CA GLU A 126 21.51 16.69 9.40
C GLU A 126 21.40 17.99 8.56
N GLY A 127 20.26 18.70 8.61
CA GLY A 127 20.04 19.93 7.85
C GLY A 127 20.45 21.24 8.55
N ASN A 128 21.07 21.18 9.74
CA ASN A 128 21.40 22.35 10.56
C ASN A 128 22.92 22.53 10.75
N TYR A 129 23.72 22.61 9.69
CA TYR A 129 25.04 23.28 9.67
C TYR A 129 25.36 23.83 8.29
#